data_AF-A0A137Q5E5-F1
#
_entry.id   AF-A0A137Q5E5-F1
#
_cell.length_a   1.000
_cell.length_b   1.000
_cell.length_c   1.000
_cell.angle_alpha   90.00
_cell.angle_beta   90.00
_cell.angle_gamma   90.00
#
_symmetry.space_group_name_H-M   'P 1'
#
loop_
_entity.id
_entity.type
_entity.pdbx_description
1 polymer ?
#
loop_
_entity_poly.entity_id
_entity_poly.type
_entity_poly.pdbx_seq_one_letter_code
_entity_poly.pdbx_strand_id
1 'polypeptide(L)'
;MDGKAVLDRLEHYITPSAATNVGARWPPPSCHPSTRKAILEMVMLWLYGPAGCGKSAVAQSLAERRIEILRLGAAFFFSCSNSINKPETVFPALAYQLASHCPEYKTIWISLLTNEPLLLTKAQPVQFNKLIVEPFLRLQDVRE
;
A
#
# COMPACT_ATOMS: atom_id res chain seq x y z
N MET A 1 -23.66 7.19 5.52
CA MET A 1 -23.29 6.93 4.11
C MET A 1 -22.94 5.47 3.99
N ASP A 2 -23.41 4.78 2.96
CA ASP A 2 -23.01 3.39 2.68
C ASP A 2 -21.49 3.34 2.46
N GLY A 3 -20.79 2.38 3.09
CA GLY A 3 -19.35 2.20 2.96
C GLY A 3 -18.91 2.00 1.50
N LYS A 4 -19.81 1.50 0.66
CA LYS A 4 -19.60 1.40 -0.80
C LYS A 4 -19.46 2.76 -1.47
N ALA A 5 -20.31 3.72 -1.13
CA ALA A 5 -20.25 5.09 -1.69
C ALA A 5 -18.98 5.86 -1.28
N VAL A 6 -18.39 5.53 -0.12
CA VAL A 6 -17.10 6.08 0.29
C VAL A 6 -15.96 5.48 -0.55
N LEU A 7 -15.99 4.17 -0.80
CA LEU A 7 -15.01 3.47 -1.64
C LEU A 7 -15.06 3.92 -3.10
N ASP A 8 -16.24 4.16 -3.66
CA ASP A 8 -16.38 4.64 -5.05
C ASP A 8 -15.77 6.05 -5.24
N ARG A 9 -15.84 6.90 -4.20
CA ARG A 9 -15.20 8.23 -4.23
C ARG A 9 -13.67 8.17 -4.17
N LEU A 10 -13.11 7.05 -3.75
CA LEU A 10 -11.67 6.87 -3.56
C LEU A 10 -10.95 6.50 -4.86
N GLU A 11 -11.66 6.10 -5.92
CA GLU A 11 -11.05 5.72 -7.20
C GLU A 11 -10.16 6.83 -7.79
N HIS A 12 -10.52 8.10 -7.61
CA HIS A 12 -9.72 9.23 -8.11
C HIS A 12 -8.42 9.46 -7.32
N TYR A 13 -8.35 8.96 -6.09
CA TYR A 13 -7.22 9.13 -5.17
C TYR A 13 -6.30 7.90 -5.12
N ILE A 14 -6.73 6.77 -5.70
CA ILE A 14 -5.96 5.54 -5.76
C ILE A 14 -5.32 5.46 -7.14
N THR A 15 -3.99 5.35 -7.21
CA THR A 15 -3.32 5.06 -8.49
C THR A 15 -3.42 3.57 -8.76
N PRO A 16 -4.03 3.12 -9.88
CA PRO A 16 -4.05 1.71 -10.24
C PRO A 16 -2.62 1.14 -10.24
N SER A 17 -1.64 1.78 -10.88
CA SER A 17 -0.28 1.23 -11.01
C SER A 17 0.50 0.98 -9.70
N ALA A 18 -0.03 1.41 -8.55
CA ALA A 18 0.62 1.33 -7.26
C ALA A 18 0.20 0.11 -6.41
N ALA A 19 -0.95 -0.51 -6.69
CA ALA A 19 -1.33 -1.73 -6.01
C ALA A 19 -0.55 -2.92 -6.58
N THR A 20 -0.19 -3.86 -5.71
CA THR A 20 0.58 -5.07 -6.03
C THR A 20 -0.09 -5.97 -7.07
N ASN A 21 -1.41 -5.85 -7.25
CA ASN A 21 -2.20 -6.67 -8.17
C ASN A 21 -2.81 -5.87 -9.34
N VAL A 22 -2.03 -4.99 -9.97
CA VAL A 22 -2.51 -4.21 -11.12
C VAL A 22 -1.95 -4.72 -12.42
N GLY A 23 -2.82 -4.86 -13.42
CA GLY A 23 -2.51 -5.41 -14.74
C GLY A 23 -1.35 -4.70 -15.46
N ALA A 24 -1.05 -3.45 -15.12
CA ALA A 24 0.11 -2.73 -15.64
C ALA A 24 1.47 -3.40 -15.33
N ARG A 25 1.53 -4.29 -14.32
CA ARG A 25 2.73 -5.07 -13.96
C ARG A 25 2.58 -6.56 -14.32
N TRP A 26 1.63 -6.93 -15.17
CA TRP A 26 1.43 -8.33 -15.57
C TRP A 26 2.17 -8.68 -16.86
N PRO A 27 2.90 -9.82 -16.94
CA PRO A 27 3.24 -10.70 -15.82
C PRO A 27 4.23 -10.01 -14.85
N PRO A 28 4.16 -10.33 -13.54
CA PRO A 28 5.03 -9.71 -12.56
C PRO A 28 6.51 -9.98 -12.91
N PRO A 29 7.41 -8.97 -12.82
CA PRO A 29 8.83 -9.19 -12.98
C PRO A 29 9.31 -10.22 -11.94
N SER A 30 9.88 -11.32 -12.43
CA SER A 30 10.32 -12.44 -11.61
C SER A 30 11.85 -12.55 -11.57
N CYS A 31 12.37 -13.03 -10.45
CA CYS A 31 13.78 -13.33 -10.26
C CYS A 31 13.95 -14.80 -9.87
N HIS A 32 15.16 -15.34 -10.02
CA HIS A 32 15.43 -16.72 -9.63
C HIS A 32 15.20 -16.93 -8.12
N PRO A 33 14.56 -18.04 -7.67
CA PRO A 33 14.16 -18.23 -6.28
C PRO A 33 15.30 -18.15 -5.25
N SER A 34 16.54 -18.50 -5.64
CA SER A 34 17.70 -18.42 -4.77
C SER A 34 18.14 -16.99 -4.44
N THR A 35 17.87 -16.02 -5.33
CA THR A 35 18.36 -14.63 -5.22
C THR A 35 17.70 -13.85 -4.08
N ARG A 36 16.51 -14.27 -3.62
CA ARG A 36 15.68 -13.51 -2.67
C ARG A 36 15.69 -14.03 -1.22
N LYS A 37 16.38 -15.14 -0.92
CA LYS A 37 16.27 -15.82 0.40
C LYS A 37 16.72 -14.94 1.59
N ALA A 38 17.93 -14.39 1.54
CA ALA A 38 18.49 -13.59 2.63
C ALA A 38 17.74 -12.27 2.87
N ILE A 39 17.05 -11.79 1.85
CA ILE A 39 16.35 -10.51 1.84
C ILE A 39 15.02 -10.59 2.60
N LEU A 40 14.46 -11.78 2.77
CA LEU A 40 13.12 -11.93 3.33
C LEU A 40 13.00 -11.35 4.73
N GLU A 41 14.04 -11.36 5.57
CA GLU A 41 13.95 -11.04 7.01
C GLU A 41 14.29 -9.60 7.41
N MET A 42 14.63 -8.71 6.47
CA MET A 42 15.04 -7.33 6.78
C MET A 42 13.87 -6.34 6.91
N VAL A 43 13.98 -5.39 7.84
CA VAL A 43 12.99 -4.31 8.08
C VAL A 43 13.19 -3.12 7.12
N MET A 44 14.45 -2.84 6.75
CA MET A 44 14.81 -1.88 5.72
C MET A 44 15.87 -2.51 4.83
N LEU A 45 15.70 -2.37 3.51
CA LEU A 45 16.56 -2.98 2.51
C LEU A 45 16.88 -1.99 1.41
N TRP A 46 18.18 -1.83 1.12
CA TRP A 46 18.66 -1.05 0.00
C TRP A 46 19.21 -1.98 -1.09
N LEU A 47 18.48 -2.11 -2.20
CA LEU A 47 18.90 -2.92 -3.36
C LEU A 47 19.60 -2.05 -4.40
N TYR A 48 20.89 -2.29 -4.62
CA TYR A 48 21.70 -1.59 -5.61
C TYR A 48 22.31 -2.56 -6.63
N GLY A 49 22.62 -2.06 -7.83
CA GLY A 49 23.21 -2.86 -8.90
C GLY A 49 22.84 -2.37 -10.31
N PRO A 50 23.42 -2.96 -11.36
CA PRO A 50 23.22 -2.52 -12.76
C PRO A 50 21.75 -2.49 -13.20
N ALA A 51 21.42 -1.66 -14.19
CA ALA A 51 20.09 -1.71 -14.81
C ALA A 51 19.81 -3.12 -15.37
N GLY A 52 18.56 -3.58 -15.27
CA GLY A 52 18.18 -4.91 -15.76
C GLY A 52 18.55 -6.11 -14.87
N CYS A 53 19.31 -5.94 -13.78
CA CYS A 53 19.67 -7.08 -12.90
C CYS A 53 18.52 -7.59 -12.00
N GLY A 54 17.27 -7.15 -12.24
CA GLY A 54 16.10 -7.67 -11.53
C GLY A 54 15.84 -7.09 -10.13
N LYS A 55 16.40 -5.94 -9.77
CA LYS A 55 16.15 -5.31 -8.44
C LYS A 55 14.66 -5.11 -8.14
N SER A 56 13.91 -4.54 -9.10
CA SER A 56 12.47 -4.35 -8.97
C SER A 56 11.73 -5.69 -8.92
N ALA A 57 12.22 -6.71 -9.62
CA ALA A 57 11.68 -8.07 -9.57
C ALA A 57 11.83 -8.69 -8.18
N VAL A 58 12.99 -8.47 -7.53
CA VAL A 58 13.24 -8.93 -6.15
C VAL A 58 12.31 -8.22 -5.16
N ALA A 59 12.19 -6.89 -5.23
CA ALA A 59 11.30 -6.11 -4.36
C ALA A 59 9.83 -6.52 -4.53
N GLN A 60 9.40 -6.74 -5.77
CA GLN A 60 8.05 -7.20 -6.07
C GLN A 60 7.80 -8.63 -5.56
N SER A 61 8.70 -9.56 -5.86
CA SER A 61 8.67 -10.93 -5.34
C SER A 61 8.58 -11.00 -3.82
N LEU A 62 9.30 -10.10 -3.12
CA LEU A 62 9.26 -10.01 -1.66
C LEU A 62 7.87 -9.58 -1.17
N ALA A 63 7.28 -8.55 -1.78
CA ALA A 63 5.94 -8.08 -1.42
C ALA A 63 4.88 -9.16 -1.68
N GLU A 64 4.90 -9.79 -2.86
CA GLU A 64 3.99 -10.88 -3.22
C GLU A 64 4.09 -12.04 -2.22
N ARG A 65 5.32 -12.49 -1.92
CA ARG A 65 5.53 -13.58 -0.96
C ARG A 65 5.04 -13.24 0.45
N ARG A 66 5.21 -11.99 0.88
CA ARG A 66 4.76 -11.52 2.20
C ARG A 66 3.23 -11.40 2.28
N ILE A 67 2.58 -11.02 1.18
CA ILE A 67 1.11 -11.03 1.04
C ILE A 67 0.58 -12.47 1.12
N GLU A 68 1.18 -13.41 0.39
CA GLU A 68 0.78 -14.84 0.41
C GLU A 68 0.77 -15.44 1.82
N ILE A 69 1.74 -15.06 2.66
CA ILE A 69 1.84 -15.55 4.05
C ILE A 69 1.10 -14.66 5.05
N LEU A 70 0.24 -13.75 4.58
CA LEU A 70 -0.55 -12.81 5.39
C LEU A 70 0.27 -11.94 6.35
N ARG A 71 1.53 -11.63 6.00
CA ARG A 71 2.43 -10.77 6.80
C ARG A 71 2.60 -9.37 6.23
N LEU A 72 1.94 -9.04 5.13
CA LEU A 72 1.95 -7.69 4.54
C LEU A 72 0.52 -7.26 4.22
N GLY A 73 0.04 -6.22 4.91
CA GLY A 73 -1.32 -5.71 4.72
C GLY A 73 -1.49 -4.75 3.55
N ALA A 74 -0.41 -4.12 3.08
CA ALA A 74 -0.40 -3.22 1.94
C ALA A 74 1.01 -3.02 1.39
N ALA A 75 1.13 -2.71 0.10
CA ALA A 75 2.39 -2.28 -0.50
C ALA A 75 2.16 -1.19 -1.56
N PHE A 76 3.18 -0.36 -1.80
CA PHE A 76 3.16 0.69 -2.81
C PHE A 76 4.49 0.71 -3.57
N PHE A 77 4.44 0.84 -4.89
CA PHE A 77 5.64 0.88 -5.73
C PHE A 77 5.66 2.12 -6.62
N PHE A 78 6.72 2.91 -6.50
CA PHE A 78 7.04 3.96 -7.47
C PHE A 78 7.67 3.36 -8.73
N SER A 79 7.37 3.93 -9.91
CA SER A 79 8.00 3.52 -11.17
C SER A 79 8.58 4.72 -11.91
N CYS A 80 9.91 4.79 -12.05
CA CYS A 80 10.55 5.90 -12.78
C CYS A 80 10.13 5.99 -14.27
N SER A 81 9.62 4.91 -14.86
CA SER A 81 9.16 4.91 -16.26
C SER A 81 7.74 5.46 -16.44
N ASN A 82 6.99 5.62 -15.35
CA ASN A 82 5.60 6.06 -15.41
C ASN A 82 5.50 7.47 -14.83
N SER A 83 5.09 8.42 -15.65
CA SER A 83 4.81 9.83 -15.29
C SER A 83 3.58 10.01 -14.37
N ILE A 84 3.07 8.92 -13.79
CA ILE A 84 1.87 8.88 -12.94
C ILE A 84 2.25 8.57 -11.47
N ASN A 85 3.53 8.70 -11.09
CA ASN A 85 3.90 8.66 -9.67
C ASN A 85 3.40 9.94 -9.01
N LYS A 86 2.27 9.84 -8.33
CA LYS A 86 1.68 10.91 -7.54
C LYS A 86 1.95 10.60 -6.07
N PRO A 87 2.93 11.26 -5.42
CA PRO A 87 3.20 11.03 -4.00
C PRO A 87 1.94 11.17 -3.14
N GLU A 88 1.00 12.02 -3.56
CA GLU A 88 -0.27 12.23 -2.90
C GLU A 88 -1.16 10.98 -2.78
N THR A 89 -0.93 9.94 -3.59
CA THR A 89 -1.75 8.73 -3.58
C THR A 89 -1.19 7.62 -2.70
N VAL A 90 0.00 7.80 -2.12
CA VAL A 90 0.69 6.76 -1.33
C VAL A 90 -0.15 6.31 -0.14
N PHE A 91 -0.50 7.23 0.76
CA PHE A 91 -1.26 6.88 1.96
C PHE A 91 -2.70 6.47 1.69
N PRO A 92 -3.45 7.13 0.77
CA PRO A 92 -4.77 6.65 0.36
C PRO A 92 -4.75 5.22 -0.20
N ALA A 93 -3.77 4.89 -1.06
CA ALA A 93 -3.65 3.55 -1.64
C ALA A 93 -3.28 2.49 -0.59
N LEU A 94 -2.38 2.81 0.34
CA LEU A 94 -2.04 1.92 1.45
C LEU A 94 -3.25 1.70 2.38
N ALA A 95 -3.95 2.77 2.76
CA ALA A 95 -5.14 2.69 3.60
C ALA A 95 -6.26 1.86 2.96
N TYR A 96 -6.48 2.02 1.66
CA TYR A 96 -7.44 1.21 0.91
C TYR A 96 -7.09 -0.29 0.93
N GLN A 97 -5.81 -0.63 0.68
CA GLN A 97 -5.35 -2.02 0.76
C GLN A 97 -5.53 -2.59 2.18
N LEU A 98 -5.19 -1.83 3.23
CA LEU A 98 -5.38 -2.24 4.62
C LEU A 98 -6.86 -2.46 4.95
N ALA A 99 -7.74 -1.54 4.56
CA ALA A 99 -9.19 -1.66 4.73
C ALA A 99 -9.78 -2.86 3.99
N SER A 100 -9.16 -3.29 2.89
CA SER A 100 -9.61 -4.48 2.15
C SER A 100 -9.29 -5.79 2.88
N HIS A 101 -8.26 -5.80 3.74
CA HIS A 101 -7.81 -6.99 4.47
C HIS A 101 -8.18 -6.99 5.96
N CYS A 102 -8.53 -5.83 6.55
CA CYS A 102 -8.90 -5.69 7.96
C CYS A 102 -10.25 -4.95 8.12
N PRO A 103 -11.34 -5.66 8.43
CA PRO A 103 -12.67 -5.06 8.61
C PRO A 103 -12.76 -4.00 9.73
N GLU A 104 -12.02 -4.19 10.81
CA GLU A 104 -11.98 -3.25 11.94
C GLU A 104 -11.32 -1.94 11.52
N TYR A 105 -10.17 -2.02 10.83
CA TYR A 105 -9.52 -0.87 10.22
C TYR A 105 -10.44 -0.17 9.23
N LYS A 106 -11.15 -0.91 8.37
CA LYS A 106 -12.10 -0.38 7.40
C LYS A 106 -13.19 0.47 8.06
N THR A 107 -13.72 0.01 9.19
CA THR A 107 -14.77 0.73 9.93
C THR A 107 -14.26 2.08 10.44
N ILE A 108 -13.07 2.08 11.05
CA ILE A 108 -12.43 3.32 11.53
C ILE A 108 -12.17 4.26 10.35
N TRP A 109 -11.62 3.74 9.26
CA TRP A 109 -11.27 4.53 8.09
C TRP A 109 -12.49 5.18 7.41
N ILE A 110 -13.59 4.42 7.25
CA ILE A 110 -14.86 4.96 6.73
C ILE A 110 -15.40 6.07 7.63
N SER A 111 -15.32 5.90 8.95
CA SER A 111 -15.77 6.92 9.90
C SER A 111 -14.97 8.23 9.75
N LEU A 112 -13.64 8.14 9.59
CA LEU A 112 -12.76 9.29 9.40
C LEU A 112 -13.07 10.04 8.11
N LEU A 113 -13.26 9.33 7.00
CA LEU A 113 -13.61 9.94 5.72
C LEU A 113 -15.02 10.54 5.69
N THR A 114 -15.95 9.98 6.48
CA THR A 114 -17.30 10.54 6.65
C THR A 114 -17.25 11.86 7.41
N ASN A 115 -16.41 11.94 8.46
CA ASN A 115 -16.26 13.14 9.29
C ASN A 115 -15.39 14.22 8.63
N GLU A 116 -14.39 13.83 7.84
CA GLU A 116 -13.49 14.75 7.12
C GLU A 116 -13.43 14.44 5.61
N PRO A 117 -14.41 14.90 4.81
CA PRO A 117 -14.47 14.59 3.38
C PRO A 117 -13.29 15.09 2.54
N LEU A 118 -12.56 16.09 3.03
CA LEU A 118 -11.38 16.67 2.37
C LEU A 118 -10.07 16.05 2.86
N LEU A 119 -10.10 14.98 3.66
CA LEU A 119 -8.90 14.38 4.24
C LEU A 119 -7.86 13.98 3.18
N LEU A 120 -8.31 13.50 2.02
CA LEU A 120 -7.46 13.02 0.92
C LEU A 120 -6.80 14.15 0.11
N THR A 121 -7.20 15.41 0.34
CA THR A 121 -6.58 16.58 -0.30
C THR A 121 -5.59 17.29 0.64
N LYS A 122 -5.50 16.87 1.91
CA LYS A 122 -4.58 17.44 2.89
C LYS A 122 -3.13 17.07 2.58
N ALA A 123 -2.20 17.79 3.22
CA ALA A 123 -0.77 17.52 3.11
C ALA A 123 -0.41 16.08 3.55
N GLN A 124 0.64 15.53 2.95
CA GLN A 124 1.09 14.14 3.16
C GLN A 124 1.31 13.74 4.63
N PRO A 125 1.93 14.56 5.50
CA PRO A 125 2.06 14.22 6.92
C PRO A 125 0.71 14.09 7.63
N VAL A 126 -0.28 14.88 7.24
CA VAL A 126 -1.64 14.80 7.80
C VAL A 126 -2.33 13.53 7.32
N GLN A 127 -2.20 13.21 6.03
CA GLN A 127 -2.72 11.95 5.48
C GLN A 127 -2.09 10.74 6.16
N PHE A 128 -0.77 10.71 6.34
CA PHE A 128 -0.09 9.62 7.05
C PHE A 128 -0.64 9.43 8.46
N ASN A 129 -0.69 10.51 9.24
CA ASN A 129 -1.17 10.42 10.61
C ASN A 129 -2.64 9.99 10.70
N LYS A 130 -3.53 10.59 9.90
CA LYS A 130 -4.96 10.32 9.94
C LYS A 130 -5.36 9.00 9.31
N LEU A 131 -4.71 8.59 8.22
CA LEU A 131 -5.07 7.38 7.49
C LEU A 131 -4.32 6.16 8.02
N ILE A 132 -3.10 6.29 8.54
CA ILE A 132 -2.29 5.14 8.98
C ILE A 132 -2.17 5.10 10.49
N VAL A 133 -1.57 6.12 11.11
CA VAL A 133 -1.19 6.07 12.53
C VAL A 133 -2.41 6.01 13.45
N GLU A 134 -3.34 6.96 13.31
CA GLU A 134 -4.52 7.06 14.18
C GLU A 134 -5.40 5.80 14.14
N PRO A 135 -5.71 5.20 12.97
CA PRO A 135 -6.45 3.94 12.95
C PRO A 135 -5.73 2.79 13.64
N PHE A 136 -4.40 2.67 13.49
CA PHE A 136 -3.67 1.60 14.17
C PHE A 136 -3.59 1.79 15.68
N LEU A 137 -3.50 3.03 16.18
CA LEU A 137 -3.58 3.32 17.61
C LEU A 137 -4.94 2.91 18.17
N ARG A 138 -6.04 3.30 17.52
CA ARG A 138 -7.39 2.91 17.92
C ARG A 138 -7.61 1.39 17.90
N LEU A 139 -6.92 0.66 17.02
CA LEU A 139 -6.99 -0.81 16.97
C LEU A 139 -6.20 -1.48 18.08
N GLN A 140 -5.16 -0.84 18.63
CA GLN A 140 -4.43 -1.34 19.79
C GLN A 140 -5.30 -1.24 21.04
N ASP A 141 -6.01 -0.13 21.23
CA ASP A 141 -6.91 0.09 22.37
C ASP A 141 -8.10 -0.89 22.42
N VAL A 142 -8.46 -1.53 21.30
CA VAL A 142 -9.56 -2.52 21.22
C VAL A 142 -9.08 -3.95 21.54
N ARG A 143 -7.77 -4.18 21.58
CA ARG A 143 -7.17 -5.51 21.79
C ARG A 143 -6.70 -5.77 23.22
N GLU A 144 -6.85 -4.79 24.10
CA GLU A 144 -6.72 -4.92 25.56
C GLU A 144 -8.09 -5.09 26.21
#